data_AF-A0A365TFQ5-F1
#
_entry.id   AF-A0A365TFQ5-F1
#
_cell.length_a   1.000
_cell.length_b   1.000
_cell.length_c   1.000
_cell.angle_alpha   90.00
_cell.angle_beta   90.00
_cell.angle_gamma   90.00
#
_symmetry.space_group_name_H-M   'P 1'
#
loop_
_entity.id
_entity.type
_entity.pdbx_description
1 polymer ?
#
loop_
_entity_poly.entity_id
_entity_poly.type
_entity_poly.pdbx_seq_one_letter_code
_entity_poly.pdbx_strand_id
1 'polypeptide(L)'
;MKDHERKFLEDTLAHHSASIANELREGFGTEEIIEDKNTLTDNGGMWVRGYLTGWLTLIRGCSTGNPNISPDDIAEIGTLVDEHGGRIAGEVYS
;
A
#
# COMPACT_ATOMS: atom_id res chain seq x y z
N MET A 1 15.81 -0.28 -6.14
CA MET A 1 14.81 -0.73 -5.15
C MET A 1 15.47 -1.82 -4.33
N LYS A 2 15.41 -1.75 -3.01
CA LYS A 2 15.94 -2.80 -2.12
C LYS A 2 15.00 -4.01 -2.13
N ASP A 3 15.49 -5.20 -1.79
CA ASP A 3 14.70 -6.44 -1.89
C ASP A 3 13.42 -6.43 -1.03
N HIS A 4 13.49 -5.86 0.18
CA HIS A 4 12.31 -5.71 1.03
C HIS A 4 11.27 -4.72 0.46
N GLU A 5 11.72 -3.66 -0.24
CA GLU A 5 10.81 -2.71 -0.90
C GLU A 5 10.07 -3.41 -2.05
N ARG A 6 10.78 -4.25 -2.83
CA ARG A 6 10.18 -5.03 -3.92
C ARG A 6 9.15 -6.01 -3.38
N LYS A 7 9.55 -6.82 -2.40
CA LYS A 7 8.67 -7.83 -1.79
C LYS A 7 7.41 -7.19 -1.23
N PHE A 8 7.54 -6.08 -0.50
CA PHE A 8 6.38 -5.35 0.02
C PHE A 8 5.41 -4.91 -1.09
N LEU A 9 5.92 -4.38 -2.20
CA LEU A 9 5.07 -3.91 -3.31
C LEU A 9 4.39 -5.08 -4.05
N GLU A 10 5.09 -6.21 -4.19
CA GLU A 10 4.51 -7.44 -4.73
C GLU A 10 3.38 -7.96 -3.83
N ASP A 11 3.61 -8.00 -2.52
CA ASP A 11 2.60 -8.39 -1.53
C ASP A 11 1.42 -7.40 -1.53
N THR A 12 1.68 -6.09 -1.65
CA THR A 12 0.64 -5.05 -1.75
C THR A 12 -0.25 -5.28 -2.96
N LEU A 13 0.34 -5.55 -4.14
CA LEU A 13 -0.43 -5.86 -5.35
C LEU A 13 -1.27 -7.13 -5.18
N ALA A 14 -0.71 -8.19 -4.61
CA ALA A 14 -1.43 -9.44 -4.39
C ALA A 14 -2.66 -9.22 -3.50
N HIS A 15 -2.48 -8.56 -2.35
CA HIS A 15 -3.54 -8.42 -1.33
C HIS A 15 -4.53 -7.28 -1.66
N HIS A 16 -4.11 -6.22 -2.34
CA HIS A 16 -4.95 -5.06 -2.63
C HIS A 16 -5.46 -5.00 -4.08
N SER A 17 -5.16 -5.98 -4.92
CA SER A 17 -5.64 -6.06 -6.31
C SER A 17 -7.16 -5.84 -6.43
N ALA A 18 -7.95 -6.45 -5.54
CA ALA A 18 -9.40 -6.29 -5.52
C ALA A 18 -9.83 -4.86 -5.16
N SER A 19 -9.17 -4.24 -4.17
CA SER A 19 -9.42 -2.85 -3.77
C SER A 19 -9.04 -1.87 -4.86
N ILE A 20 -7.85 -2.03 -5.47
CA ILE A 20 -7.38 -1.24 -6.61
C ILE A 20 -8.38 -1.32 -7.77
N ALA A 21 -8.85 -2.53 -8.09
CA ALA A 21 -9.84 -2.73 -9.15
C ALA A 21 -11.21 -2.10 -8.81
N ASN A 22 -11.56 -1.96 -7.53
CA ASN A 22 -12.77 -1.27 -7.11
C ASN A 22 -12.63 0.25 -7.27
N GLU A 23 -11.54 0.83 -6.75
CA GLU A 23 -11.27 2.27 -6.87
C GLU A 23 -11.21 2.73 -8.32
N LEU A 24 -10.56 1.95 -9.19
CA LEU A 24 -10.51 2.24 -10.62
C LEU A 24 -11.91 2.21 -11.28
N ARG A 25 -12.78 1.28 -10.89
CA ARG A 25 -14.15 1.20 -11.43
C ARG A 25 -15.07 2.32 -10.95
N GLU A 26 -14.86 2.80 -9.73
CA GLU A 26 -15.63 3.92 -9.17
C GLU A 26 -15.16 5.27 -9.73
N GLY A 27 -13.85 5.39 -10.01
CA GLY A 27 -13.23 6.63 -10.48
C GLY A 27 -13.26 6.84 -12.00
N PHE A 28 -13.34 5.77 -12.80
CA PHE A 28 -13.14 5.82 -14.26
C PHE A 28 -14.13 4.94 -15.04
N GLY A 29 -14.32 5.27 -16.31
CA GLY A 29 -15.00 4.36 -17.25
C GLY A 29 -14.18 3.11 -17.50
N THR A 30 -14.81 1.94 -17.67
CA THR A 30 -14.08 0.66 -17.82
C THR A 30 -13.16 0.65 -19.04
N GLU A 31 -13.60 1.21 -20.16
CA GLU A 31 -12.81 1.37 -21.39
C GLU A 31 -11.57 2.27 -21.22
N GLU A 32 -11.54 3.13 -20.19
CA GLU A 32 -10.42 4.02 -19.93
C GLU A 32 -9.27 3.32 -19.19
N ILE A 33 -9.54 2.19 -18.54
CA ILE A 33 -8.61 1.52 -17.62
C ILE A 33 -8.28 0.08 -18.02
N ILE A 34 -9.13 -0.59 -18.79
CA ILE A 34 -8.99 -2.00 -19.18
C ILE A 34 -9.09 -2.12 -20.72
N GLU A 35 -8.06 -2.71 -21.33
CA GLU A 35 -8.07 -3.08 -22.77
C GLU A 35 -8.80 -4.42 -22.97
N ASP A 36 -8.50 -5.39 -22.11
CA ASP A 36 -9.12 -6.70 -22.08
C ASP A 36 -9.03 -7.32 -20.67
N LYS A 37 -9.59 -8.53 -20.48
CA LYS A 37 -9.68 -9.18 -19.16
C LYS A 37 -8.34 -9.30 -18.39
N ASN A 38 -7.20 -9.26 -19.08
CA ASN A 38 -5.86 -9.43 -18.52
C ASN A 38 -4.97 -8.19 -18.70
N THR A 39 -5.45 -7.15 -19.38
CA THR A 39 -4.61 -6.05 -19.85
C THR A 39 -5.22 -4.71 -19.43
N LEU A 40 -4.44 -3.91 -18.69
CA LEU A 40 -4.77 -2.53 -18.40
C LEU A 40 -4.41 -1.65 -19.61
N THR A 41 -5.16 -0.59 -19.83
CA THR A 41 -4.74 0.49 -20.73
C THR A 41 -3.51 1.21 -20.18
N ASP A 42 -2.87 2.03 -21.01
CA ASP A 42 -1.80 2.92 -20.56
C ASP A 42 -2.22 3.81 -19.37
N ASN A 43 -3.47 4.28 -19.38
CA ASN A 43 -4.03 5.13 -18.34
C ASN A 43 -4.30 4.33 -17.04
N GLY A 44 -4.88 3.13 -17.14
CA GLY A 44 -5.03 2.23 -16.01
C GLY A 44 -3.68 1.84 -15.40
N GLY A 45 -2.70 1.52 -16.25
CA GLY A 45 -1.33 1.24 -15.83
C GLY A 45 -0.65 2.45 -15.18
N MET A 46 -0.90 3.68 -15.67
CA MET A 46 -0.38 4.91 -15.07
C MET A 46 -0.91 5.09 -13.64
N TRP A 47 -2.21 4.89 -13.42
CA TRP A 47 -2.81 5.01 -12.10
C TRP A 47 -2.21 4.01 -11.11
N VAL A 48 -2.13 2.73 -11.49
CA VAL A 48 -1.56 1.67 -10.64
C VAL A 48 -0.08 1.95 -10.32
N ARG A 49 0.70 2.46 -11.29
CA ARG A 49 2.07 2.90 -11.04
C ARG A 49 2.13 4.04 -10.02
N GLY A 50 1.22 4.99 -10.07
CA GLY A 50 1.11 6.07 -9.08
C GLY A 50 0.81 5.53 -7.67
N TYR A 51 -0.16 4.62 -7.55
CA TYR A 51 -0.50 3.95 -6.30
C TYR A 51 0.72 3.26 -5.66
N LEU A 52 1.46 2.46 -6.43
CA LEU A 52 2.67 1.78 -5.92
C LEU A 52 3.81 2.75 -5.60
N THR A 53 3.92 3.84 -6.35
CA THR A 53 4.90 4.90 -6.06
C THR A 53 4.61 5.56 -4.72
N GLY A 54 3.33 5.75 -4.37
CA GLY A 54 2.90 6.23 -3.06
C GLY A 54 3.35 5.29 -1.93
N TRP A 55 3.09 3.99 -2.07
CA TRP A 55 3.55 2.98 -1.10
C TRP A 55 5.07 2.96 -0.93
N LEU A 56 5.81 2.97 -2.05
CA LEU A 56 7.27 3.03 -1.99
C LEU A 56 7.78 4.28 -1.27
N THR A 57 7.11 5.42 -1.48
CA THR A 57 7.42 6.68 -0.81
C THR A 57 7.21 6.58 0.70
N LEU A 58 6.09 5.98 1.14
CA LEU A 58 5.80 5.75 2.56
C LEU A 58 6.86 4.89 3.24
N ILE A 59 7.20 3.72 2.67
CA ILE A 59 8.20 2.81 3.23
C ILE A 59 9.56 3.50 3.38
N ARG A 60 9.96 4.28 2.35
CA ARG A 60 11.21 5.04 2.39
C ARG A 60 11.18 6.14 3.43
N GLY A 61 10.08 6.88 3.53
CA GLY A 61 9.86 7.90 4.55
C GLY A 61 9.96 7.33 5.96
N CYS A 62 9.39 6.16 6.21
CA CYS A 62 9.52 5.45 7.48
C CYS A 62 10.96 4.99 7.75
N SER A 63 11.71 4.61 6.71
CA SER A 63 13.08 4.09 6.84
C SER A 63 14.15 5.17 7.05
N THR A 64 13.95 6.38 6.56
CA THR A 64 14.93 7.48 6.65
C THR A 64 14.59 8.55 7.69
N GLY A 65 13.48 8.38 8.41
CA GLY A 65 12.88 9.42 9.23
C GLY A 65 12.01 10.34 8.37
N ASN A 66 10.72 10.39 8.70
CA ASN A 66 9.77 11.25 7.99
C ASN A 66 9.77 12.63 8.67
N PRO A 67 10.20 13.71 7.99
CA PRO A 67 10.27 15.04 8.61
C PRO A 67 8.88 15.61 8.96
N ASN A 68 7.81 14.99 8.47
CA ASN A 68 6.42 15.37 8.76
C ASN A 68 5.80 14.56 9.92
N ILE A 69 6.54 13.66 10.56
CA ILE A 69 6.09 12.90 11.73
C ILE A 69 6.94 13.33 12.92
N SER A 70 6.31 13.85 13.96
CA SER A 70 7.00 14.29 15.16
C SER A 70 7.40 13.09 16.04
N PRO A 71 8.38 13.25 16.95
CA PRO A 71 8.69 12.23 17.95
C PRO A 71 7.48 11.81 18.80
N ASP A 72 6.57 12.75 19.09
CA ASP A 72 5.37 12.49 19.88
C ASP A 72 4.39 11.59 19.12
N ASP A 73 4.20 11.83 17.82
CA ASP A 73 3.38 10.96 16.95
C ASP A 73 3.93 9.52 16.94
N ILE A 74 5.27 9.37 16.90
CA ILE A 74 5.91 8.05 16.93
C ILE A 74 5.68 7.36 18.28
N ALA A 75 5.76 8.09 19.39
CA ALA A 75 5.51 7.56 20.72
C ALA A 75 4.04 7.13 20.92
N GLU A 76 3.09 7.92 20.40
CA GLU A 76 1.67 7.59 20.42
C GLU A 76 1.37 6.33 19.58
N ILE A 77 1.93 6.22 18.37
CA ILE A 77 1.83 5.01 17.54
C ILE A 77 2.39 3.78 18.27
N GLY A 78 3.54 3.93 18.95
CA GLY A 78 4.12 2.84 19.75
C GLY A 78 3.17 2.37 20.87
N THR A 79 2.54 3.31 21.57
CA THR A 79 1.56 3.01 22.62
C THR A 79 0.35 2.24 22.06
N LEU A 80 -0.20 2.67 20.91
CA LEU A 80 -1.30 1.99 20.24
C LEU A 80 -0.94 0.56 19.83
N VAL A 81 0.29 0.35 19.34
CA VAL A 81 0.78 -0.99 18.99
C VAL A 81 0.91 -1.87 20.23
N ASP A 82 1.41 -1.35 21.33
CA ASP A 82 1.53 -2.12 22.58
C ASP A 82 0.14 -2.50 23.15
N GLU A 83 -0.82 -1.59 23.10
CA GLU A 83 -2.21 -1.83 23.52
C GLU A 83 -2.90 -2.91 22.69
N HIS A 84 -2.61 -2.98 21.39
CA HIS A 84 -3.22 -3.94 20.47
C HIS A 84 -2.34 -5.15 20.15
N GLY A 85 -1.09 -5.17 20.62
CA GLY A 85 -0.08 -6.17 20.25
C GLY A 85 -0.48 -7.59 20.62
N GLY A 86 -1.20 -7.76 21.73
CA GLY A 86 -1.74 -9.06 22.15
C GLY A 86 -2.75 -9.65 21.15
N ARG A 87 -3.58 -8.81 20.52
CA ARG A 87 -4.52 -9.24 19.48
C ARG A 87 -3.79 -9.63 18.20
N ILE A 88 -2.81 -8.83 17.79
CA ILE A 88 -1.98 -9.12 16.61
C ILE A 88 -1.22 -10.44 16.82
N ALA A 89 -0.63 -10.64 18.00
CA ALA A 89 0.08 -11.88 18.33
C ALA A 89 -0.84 -13.11 18.33
N GLY A 90 -2.09 -12.96 18.80
CA GLY A 90 -3.08 -14.05 18.77
C GLY A 90 -3.38 -14.56 17.36
N GLU A 91 -3.54 -13.65 16.39
CA GLU A 91 -3.81 -14.00 14.99
C GLU A 91 -2.64 -14.70 14.28
N VAL A 92 -1.39 -14.46 14.75
CA VAL A 92 -0.20 -15.11 14.16
C VAL A 92 -0.13 -16.61 14.52
N TYR A 93 -0.69 -17.00 15.67
CA TYR A 93 -0.63 -18.38 16.18
C TYR A 93 -1.92 -19.18 15.93
N SER A 94 -2.95 -18.55 15.37
CA SER A 94 -4.23 -19.19 14.99
C SER A 94 -4.22 -19.65 13.54
#